data_AF-A0A4Q7UH02-F1
#
_entry.id   AF-A0A4Q7UH02-F1
#
_cell.length_a   1.000
_cell.length_b   1.000
_cell.length_c   1.000
_cell.angle_alpha   90.00
_cell.angle_beta   90.00
_cell.angle_gamma   90.00
#
_symmetry.space_group_name_H-M   'P 1'
#
loop_
_entity.id
_entity.type
_entity.pdbx_description
1 polymer ?
#
loop_
_entity_poly.entity_id
_entity_poly.type
_entity_poly.pdbx_seq_one_letter_code
_entity_poly.pdbx_strand_id
1 'polypeptide(L)'
;MARTTPPRPLDITAIFPELREHSSTATRLHPRPGTPTVTDSSVGGPLLWPADEAWPVCDDAGAHEPYNLTTPAALRRTREILATAGAREPLLDGDFLSAEERAELDAADALELDDLIEDPIPLVPVAQLYRQDIPDYAGPDGTDLLQVLWCPVDHSDRHYSPRVFLYWRDSSTVGPLLAAPPCPPVISDMYLPIPCVVHPEQVREHQYADLLPDGLRERLDEWDDDEDDSRPHYQTDLSLAPGWKVGGYANWSLTDPYPMDCGTCGTTMTLIFTVDSGDWNGMNCSWRPSEENPTASPDTVGVQIGRGYSLYTFRCPESFDHPPATAMQ
;
A
#
# COMPACT_ATOMS: atom_id res chain seq x y z
N MET A 1 1.53 3.16 19.65
CA MET A 1 1.89 4.55 20.01
C MET A 1 1.58 5.40 18.80
N ALA A 2 1.20 6.67 18.96
CA ALA A 2 1.03 7.55 17.81
C ALA A 2 2.31 7.60 16.97
N ARG A 3 2.17 7.79 15.67
CA ARG A 3 3.26 7.96 14.72
C ARG A 3 3.11 9.33 14.11
N THR A 4 4.15 10.14 14.26
CA THR A 4 4.10 11.56 13.88
C THR A 4 5.23 11.87 12.94
N THR A 5 4.88 12.42 11.79
CA THR A 5 5.83 12.93 10.83
C THR A 5 6.50 14.19 11.41
N PRO A 6 7.84 14.32 11.33
CA PRO A 6 8.52 15.56 11.69
C PRO A 6 7.95 16.77 10.93
N PRO A 7 7.99 17.99 11.51
CA PRO A 7 7.69 19.20 10.78
C PRO A 7 8.48 19.24 9.47
N ARG A 8 7.86 19.72 8.38
CA ARG A 8 8.57 19.87 7.11
C ARG A 8 9.81 20.75 7.34
N PRO A 9 10.97 20.40 6.76
CA PRO A 9 12.20 21.16 6.97
C PRO A 9 12.07 22.61 6.45
N LEU A 10 11.12 22.84 5.54
CA LEU A 10 10.83 24.13 4.94
C LEU A 10 9.34 24.24 4.61
N ASP A 11 8.75 25.43 4.74
CA ASP A 11 7.42 25.74 4.20
C ASP A 11 7.55 26.16 2.74
N ILE A 12 7.34 25.22 1.82
CA ILE A 12 7.46 25.47 0.39
C ILE A 12 6.43 26.49 -0.12
N THR A 13 5.29 26.64 0.55
CA THR A 13 4.24 27.60 0.13
C THR A 13 4.58 29.04 0.48
N ALA A 14 5.55 29.25 1.38
CA ALA A 14 6.11 30.58 1.63
C ALA A 14 6.95 31.07 0.43
N ILE A 15 7.53 30.14 -0.33
CA ILE A 15 8.40 30.41 -1.50
C ILE A 15 7.60 30.37 -2.80
N PHE A 16 6.72 29.37 -2.92
CA PHE A 16 5.81 29.18 -4.05
C PHE A 16 4.34 29.23 -3.57
N PRO A 17 3.79 30.44 -3.34
CA PRO A 17 2.40 30.64 -2.88
C PRO A 17 1.34 29.90 -3.69
N GLU A 18 1.58 29.71 -4.99
CA GLU A 18 0.70 29.06 -5.96
C GLU A 18 0.43 27.59 -5.60
N LEU A 19 1.36 26.92 -4.92
CA LEU A 19 1.20 25.54 -4.46
C LEU A 19 0.03 25.34 -3.48
N ARG A 20 -0.51 26.41 -2.89
CA ARG A 20 -1.70 26.32 -2.03
C ARG A 20 -2.93 25.84 -2.81
N GLU A 21 -3.08 26.28 -4.07
CA GLU A 21 -4.17 25.87 -4.95
C GLU A 21 -4.00 24.43 -5.46
N HIS A 22 -2.78 23.91 -5.38
CA HIS A 22 -2.41 22.55 -5.76
C HIS A 22 -2.08 21.69 -4.52
N SER A 23 -2.77 21.94 -3.40
CA SER A 23 -2.58 21.19 -2.16
C SER A 23 -3.79 20.33 -1.83
N SER A 24 -3.54 19.16 -1.24
CA SER A 24 -4.57 18.26 -0.75
C SER A 24 -4.15 17.69 0.61
N THR A 25 -5.10 17.13 1.34
CA THR A 25 -4.81 16.37 2.55
C THR A 25 -4.69 14.88 2.23
N ALA A 26 -3.83 14.20 2.99
CA ALA A 26 -3.67 12.76 2.94
C ALA A 26 -3.58 12.22 4.36
N THR A 27 -4.23 11.08 4.62
CA THR A 27 -4.11 10.39 5.90
C THR A 27 -3.08 9.29 5.76
N ARG A 28 -1.89 9.47 6.33
CA ARG A 28 -0.87 8.42 6.44
C ARG A 28 -1.31 7.41 7.49
N LEU A 29 -1.17 6.13 7.19
CA LEU A 29 -1.68 5.04 8.02
C LEU A 29 -0.65 4.49 9.01
N HIS A 30 0.65 4.63 8.75
CA HIS A 30 1.74 4.18 9.61
C HIS A 30 1.51 2.77 10.22
N PRO A 31 1.31 1.73 9.39
CA PRO A 31 0.95 0.38 9.86
C PRO A 31 2.09 -0.23 10.71
N ARG A 32 1.77 -0.85 11.84
CA ARG A 32 2.74 -1.57 12.67
C ARG A 32 2.26 -2.96 13.00
N PRO A 33 3.11 -4.01 12.89
CA PRO A 33 2.75 -5.38 13.23
C PRO A 33 2.06 -5.47 14.59
N GLY A 34 0.94 -6.18 14.63
CA GLY A 34 0.11 -6.27 15.82
C GLY A 34 -1.02 -7.28 15.66
N THR A 35 -2.02 -7.19 16.54
CA THR A 35 -3.17 -8.10 16.57
C THR A 35 -4.47 -7.30 16.47
N PRO A 36 -4.73 -6.66 15.31
CA PRO A 36 -5.96 -5.90 15.11
C PRO A 36 -7.19 -6.81 15.15
N THR A 37 -8.32 -6.23 15.52
CA THR A 37 -9.64 -6.86 15.52
C THR A 37 -10.52 -6.28 14.42
N VAL A 38 -11.68 -6.88 14.20
CA VAL A 38 -12.65 -6.40 13.20
C VAL A 38 -13.20 -5.00 13.49
N THR A 39 -13.04 -4.48 14.72
CA THR A 39 -13.48 -3.12 15.09
C THR A 39 -12.40 -2.07 14.89
N ASP A 40 -11.19 -2.48 14.51
CA ASP A 40 -10.06 -1.59 14.31
C ASP A 40 -9.90 -1.27 12.82
N SER A 41 -9.48 -0.04 12.53
CA SER A 41 -8.79 0.22 11.28
C SER A 41 -7.46 -0.56 11.29
N SER A 42 -7.17 -1.29 10.20
CA SER A 42 -6.03 -2.20 10.14
C SER A 42 -5.58 -2.50 8.71
N VAL A 43 -4.35 -2.99 8.59
CA VAL A 43 -3.78 -3.55 7.37
C VAL A 43 -3.49 -5.03 7.61
N GLY A 44 -3.84 -5.92 6.67
CA GLY A 44 -3.71 -7.37 6.81
C GLY A 44 -4.47 -8.00 7.99
N GLY A 45 -5.35 -7.24 8.64
CA GLY A 45 -6.16 -7.66 9.77
C GLY A 45 -7.45 -8.40 9.36
N PRO A 46 -8.22 -8.90 10.34
CA PRO A 46 -9.51 -9.51 10.06
C PRO A 46 -10.52 -8.46 9.56
N LEU A 47 -11.31 -8.81 8.55
CA LEU A 47 -12.37 -7.95 8.03
C LEU A 47 -13.69 -8.18 8.79
N LEU A 48 -14.44 -7.10 8.98
CA LEU A 48 -15.85 -7.11 9.36
C LEU A 48 -16.69 -7.60 8.15
N TRP A 49 -16.62 -8.91 7.87
CA TRP A 49 -17.27 -9.54 6.72
C TRP A 49 -18.50 -10.36 7.15
N PRO A 50 -19.70 -10.13 6.57
CA PRO A 50 -20.91 -10.89 6.90
C PRO A 50 -20.78 -12.38 6.53
N ALA A 51 -21.30 -13.27 7.37
CA ALA A 51 -21.27 -14.72 7.14
C ALA A 51 -22.20 -15.18 5.99
N ASP A 52 -23.21 -14.39 5.66
CA ASP A 52 -24.18 -14.64 4.59
C ASP A 52 -23.72 -14.08 3.23
N GLU A 53 -22.62 -13.33 3.20
CA GLU A 53 -22.04 -12.81 1.98
C GLU A 53 -20.86 -13.67 1.52
N ALA A 54 -20.93 -14.15 0.27
CA ALA A 54 -19.87 -14.94 -0.32
C ALA A 54 -18.55 -14.14 -0.38
N TRP A 55 -17.45 -14.79 -0.02
CA TRP A 55 -16.13 -14.18 -0.16
C TRP A 55 -15.80 -13.96 -1.64
N PRO A 56 -15.32 -12.77 -2.02
CA PRO A 56 -15.02 -12.49 -3.42
C PRO A 56 -13.82 -13.29 -3.92
N VAL A 57 -13.86 -13.62 -5.21
CA VAL A 57 -12.80 -14.33 -5.93
C VAL A 57 -12.39 -13.51 -7.15
N CYS A 58 -11.12 -13.61 -7.54
CA CYS A 58 -10.65 -13.14 -8.83
C CYS A 58 -10.84 -14.27 -9.85
N ASP A 59 -11.64 -14.03 -10.88
CA ASP A 59 -11.97 -14.99 -11.94
C ASP A 59 -11.22 -14.73 -13.26
N ASP A 60 -10.17 -13.92 -13.22
CA ASP A 60 -9.42 -13.43 -14.38
C ASP A 60 -8.17 -14.27 -14.67
N ALA A 61 -8.37 -15.59 -14.72
CA ALA A 61 -7.31 -16.58 -14.91
C ALA A 61 -6.44 -16.32 -16.15
N GLY A 62 -7.02 -15.72 -17.20
CA GLY A 62 -6.30 -15.40 -18.43
C GLY A 62 -5.30 -14.24 -18.32
N ALA A 63 -5.37 -13.46 -17.24
CA ALA A 63 -4.45 -12.35 -16.97
C ALA A 63 -3.49 -12.64 -15.82
N HIS A 64 -3.69 -13.70 -15.04
CA HIS A 64 -2.82 -14.07 -13.94
C HIS A 64 -1.41 -14.42 -14.43
N GLU A 65 -0.39 -13.89 -13.77
CA GLU A 65 1.01 -14.14 -14.10
C GLU A 65 1.70 -14.97 -13.01
N PRO A 66 2.43 -16.05 -13.38
CA PRO A 66 3.13 -16.90 -12.43
C PRO A 66 4.45 -16.27 -11.99
N TYR A 67 4.38 -15.35 -11.04
CA TYR A 67 5.55 -14.64 -10.51
C TYR A 67 5.63 -14.72 -8.97
N ASN A 68 6.77 -15.22 -8.48
CA ASN A 68 7.04 -15.46 -7.06
C ASN A 68 5.91 -16.21 -6.33
N LEU A 69 5.38 -17.25 -6.97
CA LEU A 69 4.26 -18.00 -6.41
C LEU A 69 4.68 -18.80 -5.18
N THR A 70 3.83 -18.77 -4.15
CA THR A 70 3.99 -19.56 -2.93
C THR A 70 2.61 -19.85 -2.32
N THR A 71 2.58 -20.63 -1.24
CA THR A 71 1.35 -20.81 -0.45
C THR A 71 1.37 -19.87 0.76
N PRO A 72 0.20 -19.41 1.26
CA PRO A 72 0.16 -18.59 2.48
C PRO A 72 0.82 -19.25 3.70
N ALA A 73 0.78 -20.58 3.80
CA ALA A 73 1.43 -21.32 4.87
C ALA A 73 2.95 -21.32 4.73
N ALA A 74 3.47 -21.59 3.52
CA ALA A 74 4.89 -21.55 3.24
C ALA A 74 5.48 -20.16 3.48
N LEU A 75 4.82 -19.10 3.00
CA LEU A 75 5.27 -17.72 3.22
C LEU A 75 5.34 -17.34 4.71
N ARG A 76 4.32 -17.69 5.49
CA ARG A 76 4.32 -17.46 6.95
C ARG A 76 5.48 -18.19 7.61
N ARG A 77 5.71 -19.46 7.22
CA ARG A 77 6.84 -20.25 7.73
C ARG A 77 8.19 -19.65 7.35
N THR A 78 8.36 -19.21 6.11
CA THR A 78 9.55 -18.51 5.63
C THR A 78 9.82 -17.25 6.46
N ARG A 79 8.80 -16.42 6.70
CA ARG A 79 8.92 -15.23 7.56
C ARG A 79 9.33 -15.58 8.99
N GLU A 80 8.77 -16.64 9.59
CA GLU A 80 9.15 -17.10 10.92
C GLU A 80 10.60 -17.58 11.00
N ILE A 81 11.06 -18.35 10.01
CA ILE A 81 12.43 -18.83 9.90
C ILE A 81 13.37 -17.63 9.78
N LEU A 82 13.10 -16.71 8.84
CA LEU A 82 13.95 -15.54 8.61
C LEU A 82 13.97 -14.57 9.80
N ALA A 83 12.85 -14.38 10.49
CA ALA A 83 12.81 -13.57 11.71
C ALA A 83 13.62 -14.20 12.86
N THR A 84 13.50 -15.51 13.05
CA THR A 84 14.32 -16.26 14.02
C THR A 84 15.80 -16.22 13.63
N ALA A 85 16.07 -16.31 12.32
CA ALA A 85 17.40 -16.20 11.74
C ALA A 85 18.06 -14.85 11.99
N GLY A 86 17.38 -13.75 11.65
CA GLY A 86 17.93 -12.41 11.82
C GLY A 86 18.17 -12.03 13.29
N ALA A 87 17.50 -12.68 14.24
CA ALA A 87 17.66 -12.41 15.67
C ALA A 87 18.83 -13.17 16.33
N ARG A 88 19.47 -14.12 15.63
CA ARG A 88 20.55 -14.95 16.19
C ARG A 88 21.94 -14.35 15.96
N GLU A 89 22.89 -14.69 16.83
CA GLU A 89 24.33 -14.50 16.50
C GLU A 89 24.71 -15.43 15.35
N PRO A 90 25.55 -14.99 14.39
CA PRO A 90 25.99 -15.83 13.29
C PRO A 90 26.50 -17.19 13.79
N LEU A 91 26.12 -18.25 13.09
CA LEU A 91 26.62 -19.60 13.32
C LEU A 91 28.14 -19.65 13.09
N LEU A 92 28.77 -20.76 13.49
CA LEU A 92 30.23 -20.92 13.44
C LEU A 92 30.84 -20.77 12.04
N ASP A 93 30.04 -21.01 11.00
CA ASP A 93 30.39 -20.85 9.58
C ASP A 93 30.10 -19.43 9.04
N GLY A 94 29.59 -18.53 9.87
CA GLY A 94 29.20 -17.17 9.51
C GLY A 94 27.79 -17.06 8.91
N ASP A 95 27.06 -18.16 8.81
CA ASP A 95 25.68 -18.17 8.31
C ASP A 95 24.68 -17.81 9.42
N PHE A 96 23.53 -17.28 9.03
CA PHE A 96 22.41 -17.05 9.93
C PHE A 96 21.34 -18.13 9.83
N LEU A 97 21.45 -19.10 8.92
CA LEU A 97 20.48 -20.18 8.76
C LEU A 97 21.12 -21.53 9.09
N SER A 98 20.40 -22.37 9.83
CA SER A 98 20.79 -23.76 9.99
C SER A 98 20.55 -24.54 8.68
N ALA A 99 21.19 -25.70 8.53
CA ALA A 99 20.98 -26.57 7.38
C ALA A 99 19.51 -27.04 7.25
N GLU A 100 18.82 -27.21 8.38
CA GLU A 100 17.39 -27.60 8.41
C GLU A 100 16.51 -26.45 7.90
N GLU A 101 16.73 -25.24 8.42
CA GLU A 101 15.99 -24.05 7.97
C GLU A 101 16.25 -23.75 6.49
N ARG A 102 17.50 -23.90 6.02
CA ARG A 102 17.83 -23.78 4.60
C ARG A 102 17.05 -24.78 3.76
N ALA A 103 17.01 -26.04 4.18
CA ALA A 103 16.28 -27.07 3.46
C ALA A 103 14.75 -26.82 3.46
N GLU A 104 14.19 -26.26 4.53
CA GLU A 104 12.78 -25.85 4.56
C GLU A 104 12.51 -24.70 3.56
N LEU A 105 13.38 -23.69 3.50
CA LEU A 105 13.26 -22.60 2.54
C LEU A 105 13.41 -23.08 1.09
N ASP A 106 14.43 -23.89 0.81
CA ASP A 106 14.65 -24.47 -0.52
C ASP A 106 13.45 -25.33 -0.96
N ALA A 107 12.79 -26.04 -0.02
CA ALA A 107 11.59 -26.82 -0.31
C ALA A 107 10.36 -25.94 -0.58
N ALA A 108 10.26 -24.77 0.04
CA ALA A 108 9.20 -23.80 -0.24
C ALA A 108 9.38 -23.15 -1.63
N ASP A 109 10.62 -22.87 -2.03
CA ASP A 109 10.95 -22.29 -3.34
C ASP A 109 10.77 -23.30 -4.49
N ALA A 110 10.82 -24.61 -4.20
CA ALA A 110 10.64 -25.67 -5.17
C ALA A 110 9.16 -26.07 -5.41
N LEU A 111 8.19 -25.32 -4.88
CA LEU A 111 6.77 -25.59 -5.10
C LEU A 111 6.35 -25.21 -6.53
N GLU A 112 5.81 -26.19 -7.26
CA GLU A 112 5.21 -25.97 -8.58
C GLU A 112 3.73 -25.56 -8.39
N LEU A 113 3.41 -24.28 -8.60
CA LEU A 113 2.09 -23.70 -8.28
C LEU A 113 1.39 -23.03 -9.46
N ASP A 114 2.00 -23.03 -10.64
CA ASP A 114 1.53 -22.33 -11.84
C ASP A 114 0.12 -22.77 -12.27
N ASP A 115 -0.20 -24.06 -12.16
CA ASP A 115 -1.54 -24.56 -12.53
C ASP A 115 -2.65 -23.99 -11.61
N LEU A 116 -2.31 -23.55 -10.38
CA LEU A 116 -3.30 -23.04 -9.42
C LEU A 116 -3.80 -21.64 -9.75
N ILE A 117 -3.10 -20.90 -10.60
CA ILE A 117 -3.54 -19.58 -11.05
C ILE A 117 -4.52 -19.64 -12.22
N GLU A 118 -4.77 -20.84 -12.77
CA GLU A 118 -5.78 -21.06 -13.81
C GLU A 118 -7.23 -21.10 -13.26
N ASP A 119 -7.38 -21.32 -11.95
CA ASP A 119 -8.67 -21.34 -11.25
C ASP A 119 -9.00 -19.99 -10.59
N PRO A 120 -10.28 -19.69 -10.27
CA PRO A 120 -10.63 -18.51 -9.50
C PRO A 120 -10.02 -18.49 -8.10
N ILE A 121 -9.31 -17.42 -7.75
CA ILE A 121 -8.56 -17.31 -6.49
C ILE A 121 -9.31 -16.42 -5.48
N PRO A 122 -9.55 -16.86 -4.23
CA PRO A 122 -10.06 -16.01 -3.16
C PRO A 122 -9.19 -14.76 -2.96
N LEU A 123 -9.83 -13.59 -2.88
CA LEU A 123 -9.09 -12.34 -2.68
C LEU A 123 -8.44 -12.29 -1.30
N VAL A 124 -7.27 -11.64 -1.20
CA VAL A 124 -6.59 -11.40 0.08
C VAL A 124 -7.10 -10.09 0.70
N PRO A 125 -7.42 -10.08 2.01
CA PRO A 125 -7.76 -8.85 2.73
C PRO A 125 -6.52 -7.98 2.91
N VAL A 126 -6.57 -6.75 2.42
CA VAL A 126 -5.45 -5.81 2.43
C VAL A 126 -5.60 -4.79 3.54
N ALA A 127 -6.77 -4.14 3.61
CA ALA A 127 -7.01 -3.10 4.59
C ALA A 127 -8.50 -3.04 4.98
N GLN A 128 -8.73 -2.61 6.20
CA GLN A 128 -10.04 -2.20 6.70
C GLN A 128 -9.90 -0.84 7.37
N LEU A 129 -10.69 0.14 6.96
CA LEU A 129 -10.52 1.53 7.35
C LEU A 129 -11.86 2.13 7.76
N TYR A 130 -11.97 2.51 9.04
CA TYR A 130 -13.14 3.19 9.57
C TYR A 130 -13.06 4.69 9.34
N ARG A 131 -14.17 5.29 8.92
CA ARG A 131 -14.31 6.72 8.68
C ARG A 131 -13.95 7.58 9.89
N GLN A 132 -14.19 7.08 11.11
CA GLN A 132 -13.86 7.79 12.34
C GLN A 132 -12.35 7.98 12.55
N ASP A 133 -11.54 7.06 12.02
CA ASP A 133 -10.09 7.05 12.17
C ASP A 133 -9.37 7.75 11.01
N ILE A 134 -10.05 7.87 9.85
CA ILE A 134 -9.47 8.35 8.61
C ILE A 134 -10.14 9.67 8.19
N PRO A 135 -9.52 10.83 8.50
CA PRO A 135 -10.04 12.15 8.10
C PRO A 135 -10.28 12.29 6.59
N ASP A 136 -9.42 11.70 5.76
CA ASP A 136 -9.50 11.77 4.30
C ASP A 136 -10.36 10.65 3.68
N TYR A 137 -11.20 9.99 4.49
CA TYR A 137 -12.09 8.93 4.03
C TYR A 137 -13.03 9.41 2.92
N ALA A 138 -13.10 8.62 1.84
CA ALA A 138 -14.05 8.80 0.76
C ALA A 138 -14.91 7.54 0.58
N GLY A 139 -16.22 7.69 0.74
CA GLY A 139 -17.18 6.60 0.55
C GLY A 139 -18.61 7.10 0.32
N PRO A 140 -19.52 6.22 -0.11
CA PRO A 140 -20.94 6.52 -0.25
C PRO A 140 -21.59 7.04 1.03
N ASP A 141 -22.69 7.77 0.87
CA ASP A 141 -23.51 8.19 2.01
C ASP A 141 -24.03 6.98 2.79
N GLY A 142 -23.97 7.07 4.13
CA GLY A 142 -24.40 5.99 5.03
C GLY A 142 -23.36 4.89 5.24
N THR A 143 -22.20 4.93 4.58
CA THR A 143 -21.09 4.01 4.85
C THR A 143 -20.03 4.66 5.76
N ASP A 144 -19.50 3.86 6.67
CA ASP A 144 -18.46 4.25 7.63
C ASP A 144 -17.24 3.33 7.59
N LEU A 145 -17.26 2.31 6.73
CA LEU A 145 -16.20 1.32 6.59
C LEU A 145 -15.78 1.16 5.13
N LEU A 146 -14.48 1.24 4.86
CA LEU A 146 -13.86 0.86 3.58
C LEU A 146 -13.03 -0.40 3.79
N GLN A 147 -13.28 -1.42 2.98
CA GLN A 147 -12.51 -2.65 2.93
C GLN A 147 -11.82 -2.74 1.57
N VAL A 148 -10.52 -3.00 1.59
CA VAL A 148 -9.70 -3.19 0.40
C VAL A 148 -9.26 -4.64 0.34
N LEU A 149 -9.56 -5.29 -0.78
CA LEU A 149 -9.12 -6.64 -1.09
C LEU A 149 -8.39 -6.62 -2.42
N TRP A 150 -7.50 -7.56 -2.67
CA TRP A 150 -6.87 -7.70 -3.98
C TRP A 150 -6.72 -9.15 -4.42
N CYS A 151 -6.53 -9.33 -5.73
CA CYS A 151 -6.02 -10.59 -6.24
C CYS A 151 -4.61 -10.84 -5.69
N PRO A 152 -4.30 -12.03 -5.16
CA PRO A 152 -3.00 -12.27 -4.57
C PRO A 152 -1.89 -12.57 -5.58
N VAL A 153 -2.15 -12.47 -6.89
CA VAL A 153 -1.17 -12.69 -7.96
C VAL A 153 -1.13 -11.50 -8.92
N ASP A 154 -0.07 -11.43 -9.71
CA ASP A 154 0.10 -10.37 -10.71
C ASP A 154 -0.86 -10.52 -11.88
N HIS A 155 -1.23 -9.38 -12.47
CA HIS A 155 -2.03 -9.32 -13.68
C HIS A 155 -1.27 -8.62 -14.82
N SER A 156 -1.13 -9.27 -15.98
CA SER A 156 -0.45 -8.68 -17.14
C SER A 156 -1.20 -7.51 -17.77
N ASP A 157 -2.53 -7.45 -17.67
CA ASP A 157 -3.35 -6.32 -18.11
C ASP A 157 -3.29 -5.12 -17.14
N ARG A 158 -2.60 -5.26 -16.00
CA ARG A 158 -2.44 -4.24 -14.95
C ARG A 158 -0.99 -3.90 -14.67
N HIS A 159 -0.14 -3.92 -15.71
CA HIS A 159 1.28 -3.61 -15.57
C HIS A 159 2.00 -4.50 -14.54
N TYR A 160 1.62 -5.78 -14.43
CA TYR A 160 2.18 -6.73 -13.46
C TYR A 160 1.99 -6.24 -12.02
N SER A 161 0.73 -5.93 -11.69
CA SER A 161 0.30 -5.51 -10.35
C SER A 161 -1.02 -6.21 -9.97
N PRO A 162 -1.37 -6.29 -8.67
CA PRO A 162 -2.55 -7.02 -8.25
C PRO A 162 -3.82 -6.24 -8.58
N ARG A 163 -4.88 -6.96 -8.94
CA ARG A 163 -6.20 -6.35 -9.16
C ARG A 163 -6.85 -5.97 -7.83
N VAL A 164 -7.15 -4.68 -7.65
CA VAL A 164 -7.72 -4.13 -6.41
C VAL A 164 -9.24 -4.07 -6.45
N PHE A 165 -9.88 -4.39 -5.33
CA PHE A 165 -11.33 -4.36 -5.11
C PHE A 165 -11.64 -3.56 -3.86
N LEU A 166 -12.64 -2.67 -3.95
CA LEU A 166 -13.08 -1.78 -2.89
C LEU A 166 -14.51 -2.12 -2.49
N TYR A 167 -14.74 -2.25 -1.18
CA TYR A 167 -16.06 -2.52 -0.61
C TYR A 167 -16.37 -1.48 0.46
N TRP A 168 -17.51 -0.80 0.33
CA TRP A 168 -18.00 0.14 1.34
C TRP A 168 -19.17 -0.46 2.11
N ARG A 169 -19.18 -0.27 3.43
CA ARG A 169 -20.21 -0.85 4.31
C ARG A 169 -20.62 0.11 5.42
N ASP A 170 -21.83 -0.11 5.92
CA ASP A 170 -22.29 0.40 7.22
C ASP A 170 -21.99 -0.66 8.28
N SER A 171 -20.98 -0.39 9.11
CA SER A 171 -20.49 -1.30 10.14
C SER A 171 -21.58 -1.69 11.15
N SER A 172 -22.58 -0.83 11.37
CA SER A 172 -23.66 -1.06 12.33
C SER A 172 -24.69 -2.09 11.86
N THR A 173 -24.73 -2.35 10.55
CA THR A 173 -25.69 -3.27 9.93
C THR A 173 -25.13 -4.67 9.73
N VAL A 174 -23.83 -4.87 9.96
CA VAL A 174 -23.18 -6.17 9.76
C VAL A 174 -23.67 -7.16 10.82
N GLY A 175 -24.25 -8.26 10.34
CA GLY A 175 -24.78 -9.34 11.16
C GLY A 175 -23.70 -10.32 11.65
N PRO A 176 -24.03 -11.62 11.80
CA PRO A 176 -23.05 -12.65 12.15
C PRO A 176 -21.84 -12.62 11.22
N LEU A 177 -20.64 -12.69 11.80
CA LEU A 177 -19.39 -12.57 11.05
C LEU A 177 -18.93 -13.91 10.48
N LEU A 178 -18.28 -13.84 9.32
CA LEU A 178 -17.54 -14.95 8.76
C LEU A 178 -16.39 -15.33 9.72
N ALA A 179 -16.31 -16.61 10.10
CA ALA A 179 -15.37 -17.07 11.12
C ALA A 179 -13.90 -16.90 10.70
N ALA A 180 -13.60 -17.14 9.43
CA ALA A 180 -12.28 -16.90 8.84
C ALA A 180 -12.44 -16.71 7.32
N PRO A 181 -11.67 -15.79 6.69
CA PRO A 181 -11.64 -15.69 5.24
C PRO A 181 -11.11 -16.99 4.63
N PRO A 182 -11.60 -17.41 3.46
CA PRO A 182 -11.03 -18.52 2.71
C PRO A 182 -9.53 -18.26 2.44
N CYS A 183 -8.71 -19.27 2.71
CA CYS A 183 -7.29 -19.19 2.40
C CYS A 183 -7.09 -19.43 0.89
N PRO A 184 -6.49 -18.48 0.14
CA PRO A 184 -6.15 -18.75 -1.26
C PRO A 184 -5.13 -19.90 -1.35
N PRO A 185 -5.23 -20.77 -2.37
CA PRO A 185 -4.31 -21.89 -2.54
C PRO A 185 -2.91 -21.43 -2.96
N VAL A 186 -2.83 -20.32 -3.70
CA VAL A 186 -1.60 -19.72 -4.22
C VAL A 186 -1.66 -18.21 -4.06
N ILE A 187 -0.50 -17.62 -3.79
CA ILE A 187 -0.27 -16.18 -3.69
C ILE A 187 1.10 -15.85 -4.28
N SER A 188 1.33 -14.59 -4.65
CA SER A 188 2.69 -14.05 -4.72
C SER A 188 3.19 -13.77 -3.31
N ASP A 189 4.47 -14.05 -3.04
CA ASP A 189 5.11 -13.74 -1.74
C ASP A 189 5.10 -12.25 -1.37
N MET A 190 4.83 -11.42 -2.38
CA MET A 190 4.79 -9.95 -2.33
C MET A 190 3.48 -9.36 -1.82
N TYR A 191 2.36 -10.09 -1.89
CA TYR A 191 1.00 -9.54 -1.73
C TYR A 191 0.26 -10.01 -0.48
N LEU A 192 0.93 -10.73 0.42
CA LEU A 192 0.33 -11.12 1.70
C LEU A 192 0.78 -10.18 2.84
N PRO A 193 -0.07 -9.24 3.28
CA PRO A 193 0.27 -8.35 4.39
C PRO A 193 0.40 -9.10 5.72
N ILE A 194 1.31 -8.62 6.56
CA ILE A 194 1.39 -8.91 7.98
C ILE A 194 0.26 -8.14 8.68
N PRO A 195 -0.47 -8.75 9.62
CA PRO A 195 -1.49 -8.03 10.39
C PRO A 195 -0.89 -6.85 11.17
N CYS A 196 -1.40 -5.66 10.90
CA CYS A 196 -0.92 -4.41 11.44
C CYS A 196 -2.06 -3.57 12.02
N VAL A 197 -1.79 -2.92 13.15
CA VAL A 197 -2.60 -1.80 13.65
C VAL A 197 -2.12 -0.53 12.95
N VAL A 198 -3.03 0.37 12.60
CA VAL A 198 -2.68 1.65 11.97
C VAL A 198 -2.62 2.78 13.01
N HIS A 199 -1.84 3.81 12.70
CA HIS A 199 -1.71 5.03 13.49
C HIS A 199 -1.96 6.25 12.58
N PRO A 200 -3.23 6.58 12.29
CA PRO A 200 -3.56 7.59 11.29
C PRO A 200 -3.02 8.98 11.65
N GLU A 201 -2.43 9.65 10.66
CA GLU A 201 -1.95 11.03 10.73
C GLU A 201 -2.34 11.79 9.47
N GLN A 202 -3.09 12.88 9.61
CA GLN A 202 -3.40 13.74 8.47
C GLN A 202 -2.24 14.70 8.18
N VAL A 203 -1.73 14.65 6.96
CA VAL A 203 -0.67 15.52 6.43
C VAL A 203 -1.19 16.33 5.24
N ARG A 204 -0.42 17.35 4.85
CA ARG A 204 -0.66 18.11 3.62
C ARG A 204 0.36 17.71 2.57
N GLU A 205 -0.15 17.46 1.37
CA GLU A 205 0.65 17.18 0.18
C GLU A 205 0.41 18.26 -0.87
N HIS A 206 1.38 18.40 -1.78
CA HIS A 206 1.24 19.22 -2.96
C HIS A 206 1.30 18.35 -4.23
N GLN A 207 0.77 18.85 -5.33
CA GLN A 207 0.69 18.07 -6.57
C GLN A 207 2.09 17.72 -7.11
N TYR A 208 2.19 16.57 -7.80
CA TYR A 208 3.40 16.17 -8.53
C TYR A 208 3.83 17.28 -9.51
N ALA A 209 5.14 17.58 -9.56
CA ALA A 209 5.67 18.74 -10.27
C ALA A 209 5.23 18.80 -11.76
N ASP A 210 5.23 17.67 -12.46
CA ASP A 210 4.85 17.61 -13.88
C ASP A 210 3.34 17.78 -14.15
N LEU A 211 2.52 17.78 -13.09
CA LEU A 211 1.09 18.07 -13.16
C LEU A 211 0.76 19.52 -12.76
N LEU A 212 1.76 20.33 -12.45
CA LEU A 212 1.61 21.76 -12.14
C LEU A 212 1.65 22.61 -13.42
N PRO A 213 1.15 23.86 -13.38
CA PRO A 213 1.31 24.80 -14.49
C PRO A 213 2.79 24.98 -14.87
N ASP A 214 3.10 25.06 -16.16
CA ASP A 214 4.48 25.07 -16.68
C ASP A 214 5.40 26.06 -15.97
N GLY A 215 4.94 27.31 -15.77
CA GLY A 215 5.75 28.32 -15.10
C GLY A 215 6.05 28.04 -13.62
N LEU A 216 5.22 27.25 -12.94
CA LEU A 216 5.48 26.79 -11.58
C LEU A 216 6.41 25.58 -11.57
N ARG A 217 6.21 24.64 -12.51
CA ARG A 217 7.07 23.48 -12.72
C ARG A 217 8.52 23.88 -12.99
N GLU A 218 8.75 24.77 -13.97
CA GLU A 218 10.09 25.26 -14.31
C GLU A 218 10.84 25.87 -13.12
N ARG A 219 10.13 26.60 -12.25
CA ARG A 219 10.73 27.19 -11.04
C ARG A 219 11.02 26.16 -9.94
N LEU A 220 10.29 25.06 -9.91
CA LEU A 220 10.55 23.94 -8.99
C LEU A 220 11.72 23.09 -9.51
N ASP A 221 11.82 22.90 -10.82
CA ASP A 221 12.98 22.27 -11.44
C ASP A 221 14.25 23.06 -11.13
N GLU A 222 14.23 24.39 -11.30
CA GLU A 222 15.34 25.28 -10.88
C GLU A 222 15.64 25.23 -9.38
N TRP A 223 14.64 24.96 -8.54
CA TRP A 223 14.81 24.83 -7.09
C TRP A 223 15.54 23.54 -6.73
N ASP A 224 15.17 22.43 -7.38
CA ASP A 224 15.71 21.09 -7.16
C ASP A 224 17.08 20.88 -7.87
N ASP A 225 17.36 21.60 -8.96
CA ASP A 225 18.65 21.59 -9.69
C ASP A 225 19.79 22.38 -9.00
N ASP A 226 19.52 23.02 -7.86
CA ASP A 226 20.52 23.80 -7.12
C ASP A 226 21.66 22.92 -6.59
N GLU A 227 22.91 23.40 -6.67
CA GLU A 227 24.10 22.64 -6.27
C GLU A 227 24.18 22.40 -4.74
N ASP A 228 23.30 23.01 -3.94
CA ASP A 228 23.20 22.76 -2.50
C ASP A 228 22.46 21.46 -2.18
N ASP A 229 23.22 20.36 -2.11
CA ASP A 229 22.74 19.02 -1.68
C ASP A 229 22.05 19.02 -0.28
N SER A 230 22.16 20.09 0.51
CA SER A 230 21.46 20.21 1.80
C SER A 230 20.03 20.74 1.69
N ARG A 231 19.63 21.24 0.51
CA ARG A 231 18.28 21.72 0.24
C ARG A 231 17.30 20.56 0.11
N PRO A 232 16.14 20.62 0.77
CA PRO A 232 15.12 19.58 0.63
C PRO A 232 14.49 19.61 -0.77
N HIS A 233 14.36 18.43 -1.37
CA HIS A 233 13.78 18.27 -2.69
C HIS A 233 12.25 18.43 -2.64
N TYR A 234 11.66 19.12 -3.61
CA TYR A 234 10.22 19.45 -3.57
C TYR A 234 9.34 18.20 -3.45
N GLN A 235 9.46 17.28 -4.41
CA GLN A 235 8.60 16.10 -4.49
C GLN A 235 8.78 15.16 -3.29
N THR A 236 10.02 14.77 -2.99
CA THR A 236 10.32 13.69 -2.04
C THR A 236 10.36 14.16 -0.58
N ASP A 237 10.71 15.41 -0.29
CA ASP A 237 10.82 15.91 1.08
C ASP A 237 9.71 16.87 1.51
N LEU A 238 9.16 17.63 0.57
CA LEU A 238 8.27 18.74 0.89
C LEU A 238 6.82 18.50 0.48
N SER A 239 6.56 17.51 -0.38
CA SER A 239 5.28 17.36 -1.05
C SER A 239 4.63 16.00 -0.85
N LEU A 240 5.15 14.94 -1.49
CA LEU A 240 4.48 13.64 -1.57
C LEU A 240 4.92 12.75 -0.41
N ALA A 241 3.99 12.40 0.47
CA ALA A 241 4.29 11.47 1.53
C ALA A 241 4.38 10.04 0.95
N PRO A 242 5.46 9.30 1.28
CA PRO A 242 5.56 7.87 1.01
C PRO A 242 4.70 7.08 2.00
N GLY A 243 4.65 5.77 1.80
CA GLY A 243 3.96 4.86 2.69
C GLY A 243 2.50 4.65 2.34
N TRP A 244 1.81 4.02 3.29
CA TRP A 244 0.40 3.67 3.15
C TRP A 244 -0.45 4.90 3.48
N LYS A 245 -1.30 5.33 2.55
CA LYS A 245 -2.13 6.53 2.75
C LYS A 245 -3.50 6.46 2.06
N VAL A 246 -4.41 7.29 2.57
CA VAL A 246 -5.73 7.56 1.99
C VAL A 246 -5.78 9.01 1.53
N GLY A 247 -6.26 9.24 0.30
CA GLY A 247 -6.26 10.57 -0.32
C GLY A 247 -4.86 11.02 -0.76
N GLY A 248 -4.66 12.34 -0.81
CA GLY A 248 -3.40 12.93 -1.30
C GLY A 248 -3.22 12.88 -2.82
N TYR A 249 -1.96 12.82 -3.23
CA TYR A 249 -1.53 12.77 -4.63
C TYR A 249 -0.67 11.55 -4.94
N ALA A 250 -0.70 11.15 -6.21
CA ALA A 250 0.15 10.09 -6.74
C ALA A 250 1.51 10.63 -7.16
N ASN A 251 2.54 9.81 -6.98
CA ASN A 251 3.87 10.05 -7.54
C ASN A 251 3.92 9.47 -8.97
N TRP A 252 4.56 10.17 -9.90
CA TRP A 252 4.74 9.75 -11.29
C TRP A 252 6.23 9.66 -11.68
N SER A 253 7.09 9.30 -10.73
CA SER A 253 8.54 9.27 -10.95
C SER A 253 9.04 8.17 -11.88
N LEU A 254 8.24 7.13 -12.18
CA LEU A 254 8.65 6.06 -13.11
C LEU A 254 8.19 6.26 -14.54
N THR A 255 7.05 6.93 -14.73
CA THR A 255 6.47 7.16 -16.05
C THR A 255 5.90 8.57 -16.13
N ASP A 256 5.93 9.17 -17.32
CA ASP A 256 5.23 10.44 -17.56
C ASP A 256 3.79 10.38 -17.04
N PRO A 257 3.30 11.44 -16.36
CA PRO A 257 1.96 11.43 -15.82
C PRO A 257 0.92 11.36 -16.93
N TYR A 258 -0.12 10.56 -16.73
CA TYR A 258 -1.25 10.46 -17.64
C TYR A 258 -2.58 10.51 -16.87
N PRO A 259 -3.66 11.01 -17.49
CA PRO A 259 -4.95 11.05 -16.83
C PRO A 259 -5.44 9.62 -16.58
N MET A 260 -5.76 9.35 -15.32
CA MET A 260 -6.43 8.11 -14.93
C MET A 260 -7.93 8.28 -15.18
N ASP A 261 -8.39 7.98 -16.38
CA ASP A 261 -9.81 8.14 -16.73
C ASP A 261 -10.63 6.88 -16.44
N CYS A 262 -11.83 7.06 -15.91
CA CYS A 262 -12.74 5.96 -15.60
C CYS A 262 -13.18 5.25 -16.89
N GLY A 263 -12.92 3.94 -16.99
CA GLY A 263 -13.33 3.14 -18.16
C GLY A 263 -14.84 3.06 -18.41
N THR A 264 -15.69 3.48 -17.45
CA THR A 264 -17.16 3.46 -17.59
C THR A 264 -17.72 4.80 -18.06
N CYS A 265 -17.31 5.92 -17.45
CA CYS A 265 -17.87 7.24 -17.74
C CYS A 265 -16.89 8.25 -18.35
N GLY A 266 -15.60 7.92 -18.43
CA GLY A 266 -14.55 8.79 -18.97
C GLY A 266 -14.12 9.93 -18.05
N THR A 267 -14.67 10.04 -16.83
CA THR A 267 -14.28 11.08 -15.87
C THR A 267 -12.92 10.75 -15.27
N THR A 268 -12.04 11.74 -15.19
CA THR A 268 -10.75 11.62 -14.51
C THR A 268 -10.95 11.24 -13.05
N MET A 269 -10.28 10.17 -12.65
CA MET A 269 -10.38 9.52 -11.37
C MET A 269 -9.52 10.24 -10.33
N THR A 270 -9.88 10.07 -9.07
CA THR A 270 -9.18 10.66 -7.93
C THR A 270 -8.52 9.56 -7.11
N LEU A 271 -7.30 9.81 -6.62
CA LEU A 271 -6.61 8.87 -5.74
C LEU A 271 -7.45 8.62 -4.48
N ILE A 272 -7.62 7.34 -4.13
CA ILE A 272 -8.31 6.94 -2.89
C ILE A 272 -7.37 6.25 -1.92
N PHE A 273 -6.46 5.42 -2.41
CA PHE A 273 -5.63 4.58 -1.55
C PHE A 273 -4.26 4.33 -2.20
N THR A 274 -3.21 4.42 -1.40
CA THR A 274 -1.83 4.11 -1.80
C THR A 274 -1.29 3.01 -0.92
N VAL A 275 -0.67 2.02 -1.57
CA VAL A 275 0.09 0.96 -0.93
C VAL A 275 1.54 1.13 -1.37
N ASP A 276 2.43 1.30 -0.41
CA ASP A 276 3.86 1.43 -0.67
C ASP A 276 4.60 0.22 -0.12
N SER A 277 5.71 -0.16 -0.77
CA SER A 277 6.61 -1.20 -0.29
C SER A 277 7.35 -0.79 0.98
N GLY A 278 7.42 0.52 1.29
CA GLY A 278 8.00 1.03 2.52
C GLY A 278 7.21 2.20 3.09
N ASP A 279 7.21 2.35 4.42
CA ASP A 279 6.48 3.42 5.12
C ASP A 279 7.21 4.79 5.03
N TRP A 280 8.49 4.79 4.65
CA TRP A 280 9.31 5.98 4.38
C TRP A 280 10.51 5.71 3.46
N ASN A 281 11.05 6.78 2.86
CA ASN A 281 12.12 6.70 1.85
C ASN A 281 13.53 6.72 2.49
N GLY A 282 14.09 5.56 2.82
CA GLY A 282 15.50 5.45 3.21
C GLY A 282 15.92 6.25 4.47
N MET A 283 17.23 6.41 4.67
CA MET A 283 17.80 6.82 5.97
C MET A 283 17.63 8.31 6.31
N ASN A 284 17.60 9.18 5.29
CA ASN A 284 17.60 10.64 5.39
C ASN A 284 16.28 11.27 4.88
N CYS A 285 15.15 10.59 5.00
CA CYS A 285 13.87 11.18 4.61
C CYS A 285 13.30 12.07 5.71
N SER A 286 12.76 13.21 5.29
CA SER A 286 11.92 14.07 6.12
C SER A 286 10.62 13.39 6.59
N TRP A 287 10.20 12.29 5.96
CA TRP A 287 8.92 11.61 6.24
C TRP A 287 8.99 10.48 7.28
N ARG A 288 10.17 10.07 7.75
CA ARG A 288 10.27 9.02 8.79
C ARG A 288 9.60 9.50 10.08
N PRO A 289 8.66 8.74 10.68
CA PRO A 289 8.05 9.14 11.93
C PRO A 289 9.09 9.35 13.04
N SER A 290 8.91 10.39 13.85
CA SER A 290 9.89 10.80 14.87
C SER A 290 10.15 9.74 15.95
N GLU A 291 9.18 8.85 16.15
CA GLU A 291 9.22 7.76 17.11
C GLU A 291 9.95 6.51 16.56
N GLU A 292 10.37 6.52 15.29
CA GLU A 292 11.08 5.39 14.68
C GLU A 292 12.59 5.45 14.94
N ASN A 293 13.17 4.26 15.14
CA ASN A 293 14.62 4.12 15.22
C ASN A 293 15.23 4.41 13.84
N PRO A 294 16.32 5.19 13.73
CA PRO A 294 17.01 5.41 12.46
C PRO A 294 17.41 4.13 11.71
N THR A 295 17.62 3.02 12.41
CA THR A 295 17.98 1.72 11.81
C THR A 295 16.77 0.79 11.59
N ALA A 296 15.55 1.25 11.86
CA ALA A 296 14.35 0.45 11.63
C ALA A 296 14.14 0.24 10.13
N SER A 297 13.65 -0.96 9.78
CA SER A 297 13.19 -1.23 8.41
C SER A 297 11.97 -0.36 8.08
N PRO A 298 11.92 0.26 6.89
CA PRO A 298 10.71 0.93 6.41
C PRO A 298 9.62 -0.07 6.01
N ASP A 299 9.97 -1.33 5.71
CA ASP A 299 8.99 -2.38 5.49
C ASP A 299 8.44 -2.86 6.83
N THR A 300 7.17 -2.54 7.07
CA THR A 300 6.42 -2.89 8.27
C THR A 300 5.26 -3.83 8.01
N VAL A 301 4.89 -4.02 6.73
CA VAL A 301 3.69 -4.76 6.31
C VAL A 301 4.07 -6.07 5.60
N GLY A 302 5.32 -6.23 5.17
CA GLY A 302 5.75 -7.40 4.39
C GLY A 302 5.06 -7.45 3.03
N VAL A 303 4.67 -6.30 2.49
CA VAL A 303 4.13 -6.16 1.13
C VAL A 303 5.18 -5.48 0.28
N GLN A 304 5.39 -6.01 -0.92
CA GLN A 304 6.25 -5.38 -1.91
C GLN A 304 5.46 -5.20 -3.20
N ILE A 305 5.52 -4.01 -3.78
CA ILE A 305 4.93 -3.72 -5.09
C ILE A 305 6.07 -3.70 -6.10
N GLY A 306 6.05 -4.62 -7.06
CA GLY A 306 7.10 -4.75 -8.06
C GLY A 306 8.50 -4.83 -7.45
N ARG A 307 9.34 -3.83 -7.75
CA ARG A 307 10.75 -3.76 -7.28
C ARG A 307 10.96 -2.76 -6.13
N GLY A 308 9.93 -2.56 -5.30
CA GLY A 308 9.96 -1.55 -4.23
C GLY A 308 9.23 -0.26 -4.60
N TYR A 309 8.22 -0.39 -5.46
CA TYR A 309 7.37 0.69 -5.94
C TYR A 309 6.17 0.91 -5.02
N SER A 310 5.29 1.80 -5.46
CA SER A 310 3.99 2.10 -4.86
C SER A 310 2.87 1.76 -5.84
N LEU A 311 1.78 1.22 -5.30
CA LEU A 311 0.53 1.01 -6.02
C LEU A 311 -0.47 2.10 -5.64
N TYR A 312 -0.85 2.90 -6.62
CA TYR A 312 -1.85 3.96 -6.50
C TYR A 312 -3.20 3.46 -7.00
N THR A 313 -4.21 3.48 -6.15
CA THR A 313 -5.59 3.11 -6.49
C THR A 313 -6.44 4.36 -6.63
N PHE A 314 -7.09 4.50 -7.78
CA PHE A 314 -7.95 5.61 -8.14
C PHE A 314 -9.40 5.17 -8.15
N ARG A 315 -10.30 6.06 -7.74
CA ARG A 315 -11.76 5.87 -7.81
C ARG A 315 -12.41 6.87 -8.77
N CYS A 316 -13.55 6.50 -9.32
CA CYS A 316 -14.37 7.46 -10.06
C CYS A 316 -15.03 8.46 -9.08
N PRO A 317 -15.01 9.76 -9.37
CA PRO A 317 -15.72 10.75 -8.56
C PRO A 317 -17.25 10.70 -8.74
N GLU A 318 -17.73 10.24 -9.90
CA GLU A 318 -19.18 10.21 -10.25
C GLU A 318 -19.93 9.04 -9.63
N SER A 319 -19.27 7.90 -9.41
CA SER A 319 -19.89 6.70 -8.83
C SER A 319 -18.87 5.84 -8.10
N PHE A 320 -19.26 5.36 -6.93
CA PHE A 320 -18.50 4.37 -6.16
C PHE A 320 -18.68 2.93 -6.69
N ASP A 321 -19.66 2.71 -7.58
CA ASP A 321 -19.89 1.40 -8.22
C ASP A 321 -18.99 1.17 -9.44
N HIS A 322 -18.34 2.23 -9.95
CA HIS A 322 -17.41 2.10 -11.07
C HIS A 322 -16.11 1.42 -10.61
N PRO A 323 -15.52 0.54 -11.44
CA PRO A 323 -14.31 -0.18 -11.08
C PRO A 323 -13.16 0.80 -10.81
N PRO A 324 -12.31 0.51 -9.81
CA PRO A 324 -11.11 1.29 -9.58
C PRO A 324 -10.11 1.10 -10.73
N ALA A 325 -9.20 2.05 -10.86
CA ALA A 325 -8.03 1.93 -11.72
C ALA A 325 -6.77 1.98 -10.86
N THR A 326 -5.69 1.36 -11.32
CA THR A 326 -4.42 1.32 -10.59
C THR A 326 -3.28 1.80 -11.46
N ALA A 327 -2.27 2.40 -10.83
CA ALA A 327 -0.98 2.70 -11.44
C ALA A 327 0.13 2.29 -10.47
N MET A 328 1.15 1.59 -10.98
CA MET A 328 2.36 1.27 -10.23
C MET A 328 3.45 2.29 -10.59
N GLN A 329 4.02 2.97 -9.59
CA GLN A 329 4.99 4.06 -9.73
C GLN A 329 6.06 4.03 -8.63
#